data_AF-A0A6H1KK59-F1
#
_entry.id   AF-A0A6H1KK59-F1
#
_cell.length_a   1.000
_cell.length_b   1.000
_cell.length_c   1.000
_cell.angle_alpha   90.00
_cell.angle_beta   90.00
_cell.angle_gamma   90.00
#
_symmetry.space_group_name_H-M   'P 1'
#
loop_
_entity.id
_entity.type
_entity.pdbx_description
1 polymer ?
#
loop_
_entity_poly.entity_id
_entity_poly.type
_entity_poly.pdbx_seq_one_letter_code
_entity_poly.pdbx_strand_id
1 'polypeptide(L)'
;MAAAAAPPWPIPWHGTLHLILADAVDEGLRDSNPATKRRGRGKRAGRSRNRGPEKVVTDALGILLTAERAALLSGRDDEFVAVMLKGYTGMRWGEIVRLERKFVRPASVRVEWQLYELDSGEFERCPPKDDSYRTIDTPKWLSGLVASHIARTDSASCPCHEHAYVFRGHGPANGAARHVGAKLVDVARRADVSPATVSNVLNRPGTVAERTRTRVETAIAELGYVRAGRSAETAAHWRRTGFATWLFQPATTGWYPKKAPQEARPVPVMADPWPGVPARGRNASGRADACWLPIARGLTPHGLRHSHKTVMEELGISPKLMDERLGHEDGSVQARYSHITARMRNRLMDELTEQWEESLAARSAMHPRSPVRALDALLRARQE
;
A
#
# COMPACT_ATOMS: atom_id res chain seq x y z
N MET A 1 -13.94 3.85 43.35
CA MET A 1 -14.38 3.00 42.24
C MET A 1 -14.04 3.69 40.93
N ALA A 2 -12.85 3.43 40.39
CA ALA A 2 -12.47 3.89 39.06
C ALA A 2 -12.94 2.85 38.04
N ALA A 3 -13.83 3.23 37.14
CA ALA A 3 -14.25 2.40 36.03
C ALA A 3 -13.07 2.24 35.06
N ALA A 4 -12.40 1.10 35.11
CA ALA A 4 -11.40 0.73 34.12
C ALA A 4 -12.12 0.51 32.78
N ALA A 5 -11.87 1.38 31.80
CA ALA A 5 -12.36 1.23 30.44
C ALA A 5 -11.84 -0.09 29.85
N ALA A 6 -12.73 -0.89 29.27
CA ALA A 6 -12.38 -2.14 28.62
C ALA A 6 -11.47 -1.88 27.39
N PRO A 7 -10.39 -2.65 27.20
CA PRO A 7 -9.50 -2.48 26.05
C PRO A 7 -10.17 -2.92 24.74
N PRO A 8 -9.90 -2.23 23.61
CA PRO A 8 -10.63 -2.35 22.34
C PRO A 8 -10.25 -3.58 21.47
N TRP A 9 -9.73 -4.66 22.06
CA TRP A 9 -9.24 -5.82 21.32
C TRP A 9 -9.76 -7.12 21.91
N PRO A 10 -9.96 -8.20 21.11
CA PRO A 10 -10.13 -9.53 21.65
C PRO A 10 -8.77 -9.98 22.21
N ILE A 11 -8.44 -9.52 23.41
CA ILE A 11 -7.28 -10.04 24.14
C ILE A 11 -7.63 -11.49 24.44
N PRO A 12 -6.77 -12.48 24.09
CA PRO A 12 -6.99 -13.82 24.58
C PRO A 12 -7.02 -13.72 26.09
N TRP A 13 -8.20 -13.96 26.70
CA TRP A 13 -8.47 -13.70 28.12
C TRP A 13 -7.38 -14.25 29.07
N HIS A 14 -6.73 -15.34 28.66
CA HIS A 14 -5.58 -15.92 29.33
C HIS A 14 -4.36 -14.99 29.41
N GLY A 15 -4.04 -14.21 28.37
CA GLY A 15 -2.92 -13.28 28.35
C GLY A 15 -3.12 -12.15 29.36
N THR A 16 -4.29 -11.53 29.37
CA THR A 16 -4.66 -10.52 30.37
C THR A 16 -4.65 -11.10 31.78
N LEU A 17 -5.25 -12.28 31.96
CA LEU A 17 -5.29 -12.95 33.26
C LEU A 17 -3.89 -13.33 33.75
N HIS A 18 -3.01 -13.75 32.84
CA HIS A 18 -1.61 -14.02 33.17
C HIS A 18 -0.87 -12.77 33.61
N LEU A 19 -1.08 -11.63 32.93
CA LEU A 19 -0.44 -10.36 33.28
C LEU A 19 -0.88 -9.89 34.67
N ILE A 20 -2.20 -9.80 34.90
CA ILE A 20 -2.77 -9.36 36.18
C ILE A 20 -2.27 -10.24 37.34
N LEU A 21 -2.23 -11.56 37.13
CA LEU A 21 -1.77 -12.49 38.16
C LEU A 21 -0.25 -12.56 38.29
N ALA A 22 0.51 -12.01 37.34
CA ALA A 22 1.95 -11.84 37.47
C ALA A 22 2.23 -10.62 38.35
N ASP A 23 1.58 -9.48 38.06
CA ASP A 23 1.70 -8.25 38.85
C ASP A 23 1.28 -8.51 40.31
N ALA A 24 0.20 -9.26 40.54
CA ALA A 24 -0.23 -9.64 41.90
C ALA A 24 0.79 -10.54 42.64
N VAL A 25 1.65 -11.27 41.93
CA VAL A 25 2.73 -12.05 42.55
C VAL A 25 3.92 -11.15 42.86
N ASP A 26 4.27 -10.26 41.93
CA ASP A 26 5.37 -9.31 42.11
C ASP A 26 5.10 -8.33 43.26
N GLU A 27 3.84 -7.95 43.47
CA GLU A 27 3.38 -7.13 44.61
C GLU A 27 3.17 -7.95 45.90
N GLY A 28 3.40 -9.26 45.89
CA GLY A 28 3.25 -10.12 47.08
C GLY A 28 1.80 -10.36 47.52
N LEU A 29 0.81 -10.00 46.69
CA LEU A 29 -0.62 -10.27 46.93
C LEU A 29 -0.99 -11.74 46.68
N ARG A 30 -0.08 -12.51 46.06
CA ARG A 30 -0.19 -13.95 45.82
C ARG A 30 1.18 -14.61 45.75
N ASP A 31 1.25 -15.87 46.17
CA ASP A 31 2.51 -16.63 46.14
C ASP A 31 2.88 -17.18 44.75
N SER A 32 1.91 -17.26 43.82
CA SER A 32 2.17 -17.81 42.48
C SER A 32 1.15 -17.35 41.45
N ASN A 33 1.53 -17.37 40.17
CA ASN A 33 0.64 -17.04 39.06
C ASN A 33 0.08 -18.34 38.44
N PRO A 34 -1.22 -18.63 38.61
CA PRO A 34 -1.84 -19.88 38.19
C PRO A 34 -2.14 -19.91 36.68
N ALA A 35 -2.15 -18.73 36.04
CA ALA A 35 -2.27 -18.57 34.60
C ALA A 35 -0.91 -18.71 33.89
N THR A 36 0.18 -18.95 34.64
CA THR A 36 1.49 -19.24 34.05
C THR A 36 1.44 -20.55 33.26
N LYS A 37 1.67 -20.46 31.94
CA LYS A 37 1.83 -21.65 31.10
C LYS A 37 3.10 -22.39 31.51
N ARG A 38 2.93 -23.53 32.20
CA ARG A 38 4.04 -24.45 32.49
C ARG A 38 4.65 -24.95 31.18
N ARG A 39 5.93 -24.63 30.93
CA ARG A 39 6.67 -25.14 29.76
C ARG A 39 6.59 -26.67 29.76
N GLY A 40 6.16 -27.25 28.63
CA GLY A 40 6.21 -28.69 28.39
C GLY A 40 4.98 -29.54 28.77
N ARG A 41 3.88 -28.97 29.31
CA ARG A 41 2.64 -29.72 29.61
C ARG A 41 1.58 -29.57 28.50
N GLY A 42 0.91 -30.67 28.13
CA GLY A 42 -0.13 -30.75 27.08
C GLY A 42 0.22 -31.69 25.92
N LYS A 43 -0.78 -32.11 25.11
CA LYS A 43 -0.55 -32.97 23.93
C LYS A 43 0.47 -32.30 22.98
N ARG A 44 1.62 -32.96 22.76
CA ARG A 44 2.61 -32.53 21.76
C ARG A 44 2.12 -32.80 20.34
N ALA A 45 1.35 -33.87 20.16
CA ALA A 45 0.61 -34.15 18.94
C ALA A 45 -0.54 -33.15 18.78
N GLY A 46 -0.65 -32.52 17.60
CA GLY A 46 -1.73 -31.59 17.27
C GLY A 46 -1.36 -30.10 17.33
N ARG A 47 -0.16 -29.71 17.78
CA ARG A 47 0.30 -28.31 17.67
C ARG A 47 0.36 -27.80 16.23
N SER A 48 0.60 -28.69 15.27
CA SER A 48 0.51 -28.39 13.83
C SER A 48 -0.93 -28.24 13.33
N ARG A 49 -1.95 -28.79 14.02
CA ARG A 49 -3.36 -28.73 13.60
C ARG A 49 -3.98 -27.34 13.75
N ASN A 50 -3.34 -26.48 14.56
CA ASN A 50 -3.73 -25.08 14.76
C ASN A 50 -2.71 -24.09 14.14
N ARG A 51 -1.85 -24.53 13.21
CA ARG A 51 -1.05 -23.56 12.45
C ARG A 51 -2.01 -22.78 11.56
N GLY A 52 -2.06 -21.46 11.78
CA GLY A 52 -2.65 -20.56 10.80
C GLY A 52 -1.94 -20.74 9.44
N PRO A 53 -2.60 -20.37 8.33
CA PRO A 53 -1.99 -20.48 7.01
C PRO A 53 -0.67 -19.73 6.97
N GLU A 54 0.28 -20.28 6.21
CA GLU A 54 1.57 -19.63 5.96
C GLU A 54 1.36 -18.23 5.40
N LYS A 55 2.18 -17.28 5.85
CA LYS A 55 2.09 -15.90 5.37
C LYS A 55 2.61 -15.84 3.95
N VAL A 56 1.76 -15.38 3.04
CA VAL A 56 2.14 -15.19 1.64
C VAL A 56 3.08 -14.00 1.53
N VAL A 57 4.21 -14.21 0.86
CA VAL A 57 5.22 -13.20 0.51
C VAL A 57 5.33 -13.08 -1.01
N THR A 58 6.02 -12.05 -1.49
CA THR A 58 6.34 -11.83 -2.90
C THR A 58 7.73 -11.23 -3.06
N ASP A 59 8.29 -11.31 -4.25
CA ASP A 59 9.57 -10.70 -4.64
C ASP A 59 9.45 -9.21 -5.04
N ALA A 60 10.58 -8.60 -5.38
CA ALA A 60 10.66 -7.20 -5.81
C ALA A 60 9.79 -6.89 -7.03
N LEU A 61 9.74 -7.78 -8.02
CA LEU A 61 8.89 -7.65 -9.21
C LEU A 61 7.41 -7.71 -8.84
N GLY A 62 7.00 -8.62 -7.97
CA GLY A 62 5.63 -8.71 -7.49
C GLY A 62 5.19 -7.50 -6.67
N ILE A 63 6.10 -6.89 -5.89
CA ILE A 63 5.85 -5.58 -5.24
C ILE A 63 5.59 -4.51 -6.30
N LEU A 64 6.45 -4.40 -7.30
CA LEU A 64 6.35 -3.42 -8.38
C LEU A 64 5.04 -3.57 -9.19
N LEU A 65 4.71 -4.80 -9.62
CA LEU A 65 3.48 -5.09 -10.35
C LEU A 65 2.22 -4.82 -9.51
N THR A 66 2.29 -5.11 -8.21
CA THR A 66 1.19 -4.80 -7.29
C THR A 66 1.01 -3.29 -7.15
N ALA A 67 2.10 -2.54 -7.03
CA ALA A 67 2.10 -1.08 -6.94
C ALA A 67 1.49 -0.45 -8.21
N GLU A 68 1.91 -0.92 -9.38
CA GLU A 68 1.37 -0.46 -10.67
C GLU A 68 -0.13 -0.72 -10.77
N ARG A 69 -0.59 -1.94 -10.48
CA ARG A 69 -2.01 -2.28 -10.51
C ARG A 69 -2.84 -1.51 -9.50
N ALA A 70 -2.31 -1.26 -8.29
CA ALA A 70 -2.99 -0.45 -7.29
C ALA A 70 -3.18 0.99 -7.79
N ALA A 71 -2.17 1.58 -8.43
CA ALA A 71 -2.28 2.90 -9.03
C ALA A 71 -3.22 2.95 -10.23
N LEU A 72 -3.31 1.90 -11.05
CA LEU A 72 -4.29 1.80 -12.14
C LEU A 72 -5.72 1.70 -11.61
N LEU A 73 -5.92 0.93 -10.54
CA LEU A 73 -7.23 0.77 -9.89
C LEU A 73 -7.70 2.07 -9.23
N SER A 74 -6.81 2.82 -8.59
CA SER A 74 -7.14 4.12 -7.99
C SER A 74 -7.16 5.27 -9.01
N GLY A 75 -6.35 5.17 -10.07
CA GLY A 75 -6.05 6.26 -10.99
C GLY A 75 -5.11 7.30 -10.39
N ARG A 76 -4.25 6.92 -9.43
CA ARG A 76 -3.40 7.83 -8.66
C ARG A 76 -1.99 7.25 -8.44
N ASP A 77 -0.99 8.13 -8.48
CA ASP A 77 0.40 7.76 -8.19
C ASP A 77 0.62 7.44 -6.69
N ASP A 78 -0.27 7.92 -5.79
CA ASP A 78 -0.14 7.69 -4.34
C ASP A 78 -0.02 6.20 -4.00
N GLU A 79 -0.88 5.37 -4.57
CA GLU A 79 -0.88 3.93 -4.34
C GLU A 79 0.41 3.28 -4.82
N PHE A 80 0.93 3.72 -5.97
CA PHE A 80 2.21 3.22 -6.48
C PHE A 80 3.33 3.50 -5.47
N VAL A 81 3.47 4.77 -5.08
CA VAL A 81 4.56 5.22 -4.21
C VAL A 81 4.42 4.63 -2.80
N ALA A 82 3.20 4.52 -2.27
CA ALA A 82 2.95 3.95 -0.95
C ALA A 82 3.22 2.44 -0.90
N VAL A 83 2.84 1.69 -1.93
CA VAL A 83 3.12 0.25 -2.01
C VAL A 83 4.62 -0.01 -2.18
N MET A 84 5.31 0.77 -3.02
CA MET A 84 6.78 0.70 -3.15
C MET A 84 7.47 1.01 -1.83
N LEU A 85 7.10 2.12 -1.17
CA LEU A 85 7.63 2.49 0.13
C LEU A 85 7.39 1.37 1.15
N LYS A 86 6.18 0.81 1.20
CA LYS A 86 5.84 -0.27 2.11
C LYS A 86 6.69 -1.53 1.88
N GLY A 87 6.83 -1.92 0.62
CA GLY A 87 7.53 -3.12 0.19
C GLY A 87 9.03 -3.08 0.48
N TYR A 88 9.66 -1.90 0.41
CA TYR A 88 11.10 -1.74 0.61
C TYR A 88 11.52 -1.22 1.99
N THR A 89 10.57 -0.83 2.84
CA THR A 89 10.85 -0.39 4.23
C THR A 89 10.34 -1.36 5.29
N GLY A 90 9.34 -2.17 4.97
CA GLY A 90 8.66 -3.00 5.95
C GLY A 90 7.87 -2.20 7.00
N MET A 91 7.59 -0.91 6.76
CA MET A 91 6.77 -0.09 7.66
C MET A 91 5.40 -0.74 7.92
N ARG A 92 4.87 -0.58 9.14
CA ARG A 92 3.50 -0.98 9.48
C ARG A 92 2.51 -0.11 8.71
N TRP A 93 1.29 -0.60 8.49
CA TRP A 93 0.29 0.14 7.71
C TRP A 93 -0.02 1.52 8.32
N GLY A 94 -0.26 1.59 9.63
CA GLY A 94 -0.54 2.86 10.32
C GLY A 94 0.62 3.87 10.27
N GLU A 95 1.87 3.39 10.18
CA GLU A 95 3.06 4.24 10.04
C GLU A 95 3.08 4.91 8.65
N ILE A 96 2.63 4.21 7.60
CA ILE A 96 2.54 4.76 6.24
C ILE A 96 1.36 5.71 6.11
N VAL A 97 0.19 5.33 6.62
CA VAL A 97 -1.02 6.17 6.60
C VAL A 97 -0.74 7.51 7.29
N ARG A 98 0.06 7.50 8.35
CA ARG A 98 0.43 8.71 9.09
C ARG A 98 1.68 9.43 8.58
N LEU A 99 2.40 8.93 7.58
CA LEU A 99 3.73 9.47 7.30
C LEU A 99 3.68 10.98 7.01
N GLU A 100 4.18 11.79 7.94
CA GLU A 100 4.19 13.25 7.83
C GLU A 100 5.36 13.68 6.93
N ARG A 101 5.16 14.71 6.10
CA ARG A 101 6.18 15.17 5.14
C ARG A 101 7.49 15.54 5.83
N LYS A 102 7.43 16.12 7.03
CA LYS A 102 8.61 16.55 7.82
C LYS A 102 9.51 15.40 8.29
N PHE A 103 9.01 14.15 8.26
CA PHE A 103 9.78 12.96 8.65
C PHE A 103 10.38 12.21 7.46
N VAL A 104 10.13 12.66 6.24
CA VAL A 104 10.81 12.19 5.03
C VAL A 104 12.09 12.99 4.84
N ARG A 105 13.22 12.31 4.72
CA ARG A 105 14.56 12.89 4.52
C ARG A 105 15.17 12.34 3.21
N PRO A 106 16.24 12.96 2.68
CA PRO A 106 16.84 12.55 1.41
C PRO A 106 17.30 11.10 1.30
N ALA A 107 17.60 10.44 2.42
CA ALA A 107 18.08 9.04 2.45
C ALA A 107 17.46 8.22 3.58
N SER A 108 16.39 8.71 4.21
CA SER A 108 15.75 7.98 5.31
C SER A 108 14.32 8.46 5.58
N VAL A 109 13.54 7.62 6.26
CA VAL A 109 12.25 7.99 6.84
C VAL A 109 12.27 7.79 8.35
N ARG A 110 11.82 8.78 9.11
CA ARG A 110 11.62 8.66 10.56
C ARG A 110 10.24 8.13 10.87
N VAL A 111 10.18 7.04 11.64
CA VAL A 111 8.96 6.49 12.20
C VAL A 111 8.80 7.02 13.61
N GLU A 112 8.03 8.10 13.73
CA GLU A 112 7.72 8.72 15.03
C GLU A 112 6.35 8.30 15.56
N TRP A 113 5.51 7.74 14.69
CA TRP A 113 4.08 7.93 14.82
C TRP A 113 3.31 6.97 13.90
N GLN A 114 2.11 6.56 14.33
CA GLN A 114 1.16 5.85 13.47
C GLN A 114 -0.26 6.39 13.65
N LEU A 115 -1.12 6.13 12.66
CA LEU A 115 -2.57 6.28 12.80
C LEU A 115 -3.20 4.91 13.00
N TYR A 116 -3.95 4.81 14.09
CA TYR A 116 -4.78 3.66 14.40
C TYR A 116 -6.22 3.97 13.97
N GLU A 117 -6.87 3.03 13.29
CA GLU A 117 -8.28 3.17 12.92
C GLU A 117 -9.12 2.45 13.98
N LEU A 118 -9.97 3.20 14.67
CA LEU A 118 -10.93 2.70 15.65
C LEU A 118 -12.13 2.04 14.95
N ASP A 119 -12.87 1.20 15.67
CA ASP A 119 -14.09 0.55 15.15
C ASP A 119 -15.18 1.56 14.77
N SER A 120 -15.16 2.75 15.39
CA SER A 120 -16.00 3.90 15.01
C SER A 120 -15.67 4.46 13.62
N GLY A 121 -14.52 4.08 13.05
CA GLY A 121 -13.95 4.73 11.87
C GLY A 121 -13.27 6.05 12.20
N GLU A 122 -12.98 6.37 13.46
CA GLU A 122 -12.09 7.49 13.76
C GLU A 122 -10.63 7.09 13.63
N PHE A 123 -9.76 8.05 13.34
CA PHE A 123 -8.33 7.83 13.33
C PHE A 123 -7.73 8.42 14.59
N GLU A 124 -7.03 7.58 15.35
CA GLU A 124 -6.34 7.99 16.55
C GLU A 124 -4.83 8.06 16.29
N ARG A 125 -4.25 9.12 16.83
CA ARG A 125 -2.83 9.42 16.74
C ARG A 125 -2.07 8.74 17.88
N CYS A 126 -1.30 7.69 17.58
CA CYS A 126 -0.58 6.92 18.60
C CYS A 126 0.93 6.83 18.30
N PRO A 127 1.77 6.60 19.33
CA PRO A 127 3.15 6.13 19.17
C PRO A 127 3.25 4.89 18.26
N PRO A 128 4.41 4.62 17.63
CA PRO A 128 4.66 3.37 16.94
C PRO A 128 4.39 2.19 17.86
N LYS A 129 3.94 1.07 17.28
CA LYS A 129 3.60 -0.10 18.08
C LYS A 129 4.84 -0.55 18.86
N ASP A 130 4.65 -0.90 20.13
CA ASP A 130 5.71 -1.39 21.00
C ASP A 130 6.82 -0.32 21.19
N ASP A 131 6.48 0.98 21.15
CA ASP A 131 7.41 2.12 21.23
C ASP A 131 8.62 2.03 20.27
N SER A 132 8.41 1.40 19.12
CA SER A 132 9.45 1.13 18.12
C SER A 132 9.82 2.34 17.23
N TYR A 133 10.16 3.46 17.86
CA TYR A 133 10.71 4.65 17.21
C TYR A 133 12.01 4.31 16.49
N ARG A 134 12.13 4.69 15.22
CA ARG A 134 13.29 4.33 14.41
C ARG A 134 13.46 5.22 13.18
N THR A 135 14.69 5.27 12.69
CA THR A 135 14.99 5.82 11.36
C THR A 135 15.25 4.66 10.41
N ILE A 136 14.50 4.61 9.32
CA ILE A 136 14.64 3.59 8.28
C ILE A 136 15.44 4.21 7.13
N ASP A 137 16.64 3.71 6.87
CA ASP A 137 17.42 4.11 5.69
C ASP A 137 16.69 3.70 4.41
N THR A 138 16.69 4.57 3.41
CA THR A 138 16.02 4.34 2.13
C THR A 138 17.01 4.45 0.98
N PRO A 139 17.00 3.51 0.02
CA PRO A 139 17.78 3.66 -1.20
C PRO A 139 17.50 4.98 -1.90
N LYS A 140 18.50 5.50 -2.64
CA LYS A 140 18.38 6.81 -3.32
C LYS A 140 17.19 6.87 -4.26
N TRP A 141 16.95 5.80 -5.04
CA TRP A 141 15.82 5.72 -5.97
C TRP A 141 14.47 5.81 -5.24
N LEU A 142 14.33 5.17 -4.08
CA LEU A 142 13.08 5.17 -3.31
C LEU A 142 12.84 6.55 -2.67
N SER A 143 13.90 7.14 -2.11
CA SER A 143 13.84 8.50 -1.56
C SER A 143 13.49 9.52 -2.64
N GLY A 144 14.08 9.39 -3.83
CA GLY A 144 13.77 10.20 -5.01
C GLY A 144 12.32 10.03 -5.47
N LEU A 145 11.80 8.81 -5.47
CA LEU A 145 10.40 8.52 -5.80
C LEU A 145 9.43 9.22 -4.83
N VAL A 146 9.67 9.10 -3.52
CA VAL A 146 8.86 9.75 -2.48
C VAL A 146 8.98 11.27 -2.54
N ALA A 147 10.19 11.82 -2.69
CA ALA A 147 10.40 13.26 -2.81
C ALA A 147 9.68 13.83 -4.04
N SER A 148 9.76 13.15 -5.18
CA SER A 148 9.07 13.54 -6.41
C SER A 148 7.54 13.50 -6.25
N HIS A 149 7.01 12.55 -5.48
CA HIS A 149 5.60 12.50 -5.13
C HIS A 149 5.17 13.68 -4.24
N ILE A 150 5.95 13.98 -3.19
CA ILE A 150 5.70 15.12 -2.29
C ILE A 150 5.70 16.44 -3.06
N ALA A 151 6.64 16.62 -3.99
CA ALA A 151 6.75 17.82 -4.81
C ALA A 151 5.54 18.05 -5.74
N ARG A 152 4.85 16.98 -6.16
CA ARG A 152 3.70 17.04 -7.08
C ARG A 152 2.34 17.04 -6.38
N THR A 153 2.30 16.84 -5.07
CA THR A 153 1.05 16.68 -4.32
C THR A 153 0.83 17.80 -3.33
N ASP A 154 -0.43 18.21 -3.18
CA ASP A 154 -0.85 19.28 -2.29
C ASP A 154 -0.41 19.04 -0.84
N SER A 155 0.25 20.05 -0.26
CA SER A 155 0.74 20.07 1.11
C SER A 155 -0.32 20.42 2.14
N ALA A 156 -1.59 20.62 1.76
CA ALA A 156 -2.63 20.95 2.71
C ALA A 156 -2.74 19.91 3.82
N SER A 157 -2.88 20.42 5.04
CA SER A 157 -3.03 19.62 6.24
C SER A 157 -4.32 18.80 6.21
N CYS A 158 -4.30 17.61 6.84
CA CYS A 158 -5.55 16.88 7.07
C CYS A 158 -6.49 17.71 7.95
N PRO A 159 -7.80 17.78 7.63
CA PRO A 159 -8.78 18.40 8.52
C PRO A 159 -8.92 17.71 9.89
N CYS A 160 -8.44 16.48 10.01
CA CYS A 160 -8.57 15.64 11.20
C CYS A 160 -7.46 15.84 12.25
N HIS A 161 -6.24 16.18 11.82
CA HIS A 161 -5.06 16.22 12.70
C HIS A 161 -4.14 17.40 12.39
N GLU A 162 -4.54 18.29 11.46
CA GLU A 162 -3.81 19.52 11.13
C GLU A 162 -2.34 19.31 10.72
N HIS A 163 -2.04 18.14 10.13
CA HIS A 163 -0.70 17.78 9.68
C HIS A 163 -0.68 17.50 8.17
N ALA A 164 0.43 17.89 7.53
CA ALA A 164 0.70 17.60 6.13
C ALA A 164 1.29 16.19 5.98
N TYR A 165 0.49 15.29 5.43
CA TYR A 165 0.88 13.90 5.18
C TYR A 165 1.47 13.72 3.78
N VAL A 166 2.28 12.68 3.62
CA VAL A 166 2.86 12.27 2.33
C VAL A 166 1.78 11.73 1.40
N PHE A 167 0.79 11.04 1.96
CA PHE A 167 -0.26 10.39 1.20
C PHE A 167 -1.66 10.78 1.66
N ARG A 168 -2.63 10.63 0.75
CA ARG A 168 -4.06 10.78 1.03
C ARG A 168 -4.83 9.52 0.67
N GLY A 169 -5.96 9.29 1.34
CA GLY A 169 -6.82 8.13 1.10
C GLY A 169 -7.50 8.09 -0.26
N HIS A 170 -7.68 6.89 -0.81
CA HIS A 170 -8.48 6.64 -2.01
C HIS A 170 -9.99 6.65 -1.71
N GLY A 171 -10.73 7.47 -2.46
CA GLY A 171 -12.19 7.65 -2.35
C GLY A 171 -12.60 8.50 -1.14
N PRO A 172 -13.84 9.03 -1.08
CA PRO A 172 -14.32 9.78 0.07
C PRO A 172 -14.54 8.85 1.28
N ALA A 173 -14.28 9.38 2.49
CA ALA A 173 -14.71 8.73 3.73
C ALA A 173 -16.24 8.64 3.68
N ASN A 174 -16.79 7.42 3.60
CA ASN A 174 -18.21 7.05 3.59
C ASN A 174 -19.20 8.23 3.42
N GLY A 175 -19.69 8.48 2.20
CA GLY A 175 -20.84 9.39 2.00
C GLY A 175 -20.97 10.05 0.63
N ALA A 176 -19.90 10.26 -0.13
CA ALA A 176 -19.94 11.13 -1.31
C ALA A 176 -19.48 10.44 -2.60
N ALA A 177 -20.03 9.27 -2.94
CA ALA A 177 -19.96 8.78 -4.32
C ALA A 177 -20.92 9.58 -5.23
N ARG A 178 -20.80 10.91 -5.25
CA ARG A 178 -21.45 11.76 -6.26
C ARG A 178 -20.35 12.39 -7.10
N HIS A 179 -20.17 11.80 -8.27
CA HIS A 179 -19.36 12.25 -9.40
C HIS A 179 -19.07 13.76 -9.44
N VAL A 180 -17.79 14.14 -9.49
CA VAL A 180 -17.37 15.42 -10.09
C VAL A 180 -16.15 15.18 -10.98
N GLY A 181 -16.38 15.23 -12.29
CA GLY A 181 -15.37 15.08 -13.32
C GLY A 181 -16.06 15.14 -14.68
N ALA A 182 -15.44 15.82 -15.65
CA ALA A 182 -15.99 15.96 -17.00
C ALA A 182 -16.29 14.56 -17.56
N LYS A 183 -17.52 14.34 -18.01
CA LYS A 183 -17.96 13.10 -18.63
C LYS A 183 -17.57 13.12 -20.10
N LEU A 184 -17.51 11.94 -20.72
CA LEU A 184 -17.34 11.80 -22.18
C LEU A 184 -18.38 12.63 -22.96
N VAL A 185 -19.59 12.77 -22.41
CA VAL A 185 -20.67 13.58 -22.98
C VAL A 185 -20.35 15.08 -22.92
N ASP A 186 -19.61 15.54 -21.92
CA ASP A 186 -19.23 16.95 -21.77
C ASP A 186 -18.13 17.30 -22.79
N VAL A 187 -17.17 16.39 -23.01
CA VAL A 187 -16.19 16.48 -24.11
C VAL A 187 -16.88 16.51 -25.46
N ALA A 188 -17.85 15.62 -25.68
CA ALA A 188 -18.61 15.56 -26.93
C ALA A 188 -19.35 16.86 -27.21
N ARG A 189 -20.00 17.43 -26.18
CA ARG A 189 -20.70 18.72 -26.28
C ARG A 189 -19.75 19.87 -26.56
N ARG A 190 -18.60 19.93 -25.88
CA ARG A 190 -17.62 21.02 -26.06
C ARG A 190 -16.90 20.93 -27.41
N ALA A 191 -16.58 19.72 -27.86
CA ALA A 191 -16.01 19.49 -29.18
C ALA A 191 -17.06 19.55 -30.30
N ASP A 192 -18.35 19.70 -29.98
CA ASP A 192 -19.49 19.68 -30.90
C ASP A 192 -19.47 18.46 -31.85
N VAL A 193 -19.44 17.28 -31.23
CA VAL A 193 -19.47 15.97 -31.88
C VAL A 193 -20.30 14.97 -31.08
N SER A 194 -20.58 13.80 -31.64
CA SER A 194 -21.23 12.73 -30.89
C SER A 194 -20.29 12.10 -29.85
N PRO A 195 -20.80 11.56 -28.73
CA PRO A 195 -19.99 10.76 -27.81
C PRO A 195 -19.29 9.56 -28.47
N ALA A 196 -19.90 8.99 -29.52
CA ALA A 196 -19.30 7.93 -30.32
C ALA A 196 -18.08 8.43 -31.12
N THR A 197 -18.13 9.67 -31.63
CA THR A 197 -17.00 10.32 -32.30
C THR A 197 -15.84 10.57 -31.33
N VAL A 198 -16.11 11.05 -30.11
CA VAL A 198 -15.08 11.16 -29.05
C VAL A 198 -14.48 9.79 -28.73
N SER A 199 -15.31 8.76 -28.65
CA SER A 199 -14.84 7.37 -28.47
C SER A 199 -13.98 6.89 -29.63
N ASN A 200 -14.32 7.23 -30.88
CA ASN A 200 -13.52 6.87 -32.05
C ASN A 200 -12.19 7.62 -32.08
N VAL A 201 -12.15 8.91 -31.72
CA VAL A 201 -10.89 9.65 -31.55
C VAL A 201 -9.99 8.97 -30.52
N LEU A 202 -10.56 8.51 -29.40
CA LEU A 202 -9.81 7.89 -28.30
C LEU A 202 -9.38 6.43 -28.56
N ASN A 203 -10.10 5.68 -29.39
CA ASN A 203 -9.86 4.24 -29.58
C ASN A 203 -9.38 3.87 -30.99
N ARG A 204 -9.68 4.71 -31.99
CA ARG A 204 -9.40 4.50 -33.41
C ARG A 204 -9.11 5.84 -34.10
N PRO A 205 -8.09 6.59 -33.66
CA PRO A 205 -7.85 7.96 -34.12
C PRO A 205 -7.70 8.06 -35.65
N GLY A 206 -7.10 7.03 -36.29
CA GLY A 206 -6.96 6.98 -37.75
C GLY A 206 -8.25 6.84 -38.56
N THR A 207 -9.39 6.56 -37.91
CA THR A 207 -10.72 6.51 -38.57
C THR A 207 -11.47 7.84 -38.49
N VAL A 208 -10.91 8.84 -37.82
CA VAL A 208 -11.52 10.16 -37.63
C VAL A 208 -10.67 11.20 -38.34
N ALA A 209 -11.31 12.11 -39.09
CA ALA A 209 -10.62 13.19 -39.77
C ALA A 209 -9.81 14.05 -38.77
N GLU A 210 -8.59 14.45 -39.17
CA GLU A 210 -7.63 15.15 -38.32
C GLU A 210 -8.23 16.41 -37.66
N ARG A 211 -9.00 17.20 -38.41
CA ARG A 211 -9.70 18.38 -37.89
C ARG A 211 -10.65 18.07 -36.73
N THR A 212 -11.38 16.96 -36.80
CA THR A 212 -12.31 16.53 -35.75
C THR A 212 -11.55 15.98 -34.54
N ARG A 213 -10.44 15.28 -34.79
CA ARG A 213 -9.53 14.80 -33.76
C ARG A 213 -8.93 15.96 -32.96
N THR A 214 -8.38 16.98 -33.62
CA THR A 214 -7.81 18.16 -32.95
C THR A 214 -8.83 18.89 -32.07
N ARG A 215 -10.09 19.03 -32.53
CA ARG A 215 -11.18 19.62 -31.74
C ARG A 215 -11.47 18.81 -30.47
N VAL A 216 -11.52 17.48 -30.59
CA VAL A 216 -11.74 16.59 -29.46
C VAL A 216 -10.56 16.62 -28.49
N GLU A 217 -9.33 16.57 -28.97
CA GLU A 217 -8.12 16.65 -28.14
C GLU A 217 -8.03 18.00 -27.40
N THR A 218 -8.40 19.10 -28.07
CA THR A 218 -8.48 20.44 -27.45
C THR A 218 -9.55 20.48 -26.36
N ALA A 219 -10.76 19.98 -26.64
CA ALA A 219 -11.84 19.92 -25.64
C ALA A 219 -11.48 19.02 -24.45
N ILE A 220 -10.72 17.94 -24.68
CA ILE A 220 -10.19 17.07 -23.63
C ILE A 220 -9.23 17.85 -22.73
N ALA A 221 -8.28 18.60 -23.31
CA ALA A 221 -7.31 19.39 -22.58
C ALA A 221 -7.99 20.51 -21.77
N GLU A 222 -8.92 21.24 -22.37
CA GLU A 222 -9.65 22.34 -21.72
C GLU A 222 -10.56 21.87 -20.57
N LEU A 223 -11.24 20.73 -20.74
CA LEU A 223 -12.12 20.17 -19.72
C LEU A 223 -11.38 19.33 -18.68
N GLY A 224 -10.06 19.14 -18.85
CA GLY A 224 -9.28 18.24 -18.01
C GLY A 224 -9.82 16.81 -18.03
N TYR A 225 -10.39 16.37 -19.16
CA TYR A 225 -10.95 15.04 -19.30
C TYR A 225 -9.80 14.02 -19.29
N VAL A 226 -9.75 13.21 -18.23
CA VAL A 226 -8.84 12.06 -18.17
C VAL A 226 -9.68 10.81 -18.37
N ARG A 227 -9.33 10.01 -19.38
CA ARG A 227 -9.92 8.68 -19.54
C ARG A 227 -9.61 7.89 -18.27
N ALA A 228 -10.66 7.41 -17.61
CA ALA A 228 -10.73 7.05 -16.19
C ALA A 228 -11.01 8.27 -15.30
N GLY A 229 -12.29 8.46 -14.97
CA GLY A 229 -12.72 9.50 -14.04
C GLY A 229 -11.92 9.43 -12.74
N ARG A 230 -11.19 10.51 -12.43
CA ARG A 230 -10.71 10.76 -11.08
C ARG A 230 -11.93 10.75 -10.15
N SER A 231 -11.84 10.03 -9.04
CA SER A 231 -12.70 10.34 -7.89
C SER A 231 -12.34 11.77 -7.48
N ALA A 232 -13.33 12.67 -7.51
CA ALA A 232 -13.10 14.11 -7.33
C ALA A 232 -12.60 14.45 -5.91
N GLU A 233 -12.97 13.62 -4.93
CA GLU A 233 -12.64 13.84 -3.53
C GLU A 233 -11.84 12.66 -2.99
N THR A 234 -10.59 12.95 -2.62
CA THR A 234 -9.72 12.03 -1.87
C THR A 234 -10.07 12.12 -0.40
N ALA A 235 -10.22 10.99 0.29
CA ALA A 235 -10.23 11.00 1.75
C ALA A 235 -8.89 11.50 2.28
N ALA A 236 -8.90 12.06 3.49
CA ALA A 236 -7.66 12.47 4.11
C ALA A 236 -6.74 11.27 4.42
N HIS A 237 -7.32 10.12 4.78
CA HIS A 237 -6.62 8.87 5.12
C HIS A 237 -7.22 7.66 4.43
N TRP A 238 -6.40 6.64 4.13
CA TRP A 238 -6.93 5.35 3.70
C TRP A 238 -7.58 4.62 4.87
N ARG A 239 -8.80 4.14 4.64
CA ARG A 239 -9.45 3.13 5.49
C ARG A 239 -8.74 1.79 5.34
N ARG A 240 -8.46 1.08 6.44
CA ARG A 240 -7.76 -0.22 6.41
C ARG A 240 -8.51 -1.22 5.55
N THR A 241 -9.80 -1.42 5.81
CA THR A 241 -10.64 -2.36 5.04
C THR A 241 -10.85 -1.87 3.61
N GLY A 242 -11.04 -0.56 3.42
CA GLY A 242 -11.15 0.04 2.09
C GLY A 242 -9.94 -0.25 1.21
N PHE A 243 -8.74 0.08 1.70
CA PHE A 243 -7.50 -0.16 0.98
C PHE A 243 -7.21 -1.65 0.82
N ALA A 244 -7.25 -2.45 1.88
CA ALA A 244 -6.86 -3.85 1.81
C ALA A 244 -7.80 -4.67 0.90
N THR A 245 -9.12 -4.51 1.08
CA THR A 245 -10.13 -5.35 0.42
C THR A 245 -10.47 -4.86 -0.98
N TRP A 246 -10.58 -3.54 -1.19
CA TRP A 246 -11.11 -2.99 -2.45
C TRP A 246 -10.06 -2.44 -3.40
N LEU A 247 -8.81 -2.35 -2.96
CA LEU A 247 -7.71 -1.82 -3.77
C LEU A 247 -6.53 -2.79 -3.84
N PHE A 248 -5.96 -3.14 -2.70
CA PHE A 248 -4.77 -3.98 -2.62
C PHE A 248 -5.06 -5.42 -3.07
N GLN A 249 -6.12 -6.05 -2.55
CA GLN A 249 -6.47 -7.41 -2.95
C GLN A 249 -6.78 -7.54 -4.47
N PRO A 250 -7.56 -6.66 -5.11
CA PRO A 250 -7.71 -6.68 -6.56
C PRO A 250 -6.42 -6.44 -7.32
N ALA A 251 -5.51 -5.60 -6.80
CA ALA A 251 -4.19 -5.39 -7.41
C ALA A 251 -3.32 -6.66 -7.38
N THR A 252 -3.27 -7.35 -6.24
CA THR A 252 -2.43 -8.56 -6.08
C THR A 252 -3.03 -9.78 -6.75
N THR A 253 -4.35 -9.95 -6.67
CA THR A 253 -5.02 -11.17 -7.13
C THR A 253 -5.58 -11.06 -8.53
N GLY A 254 -5.85 -9.85 -9.04
CA GLY A 254 -6.63 -9.63 -10.26
C GLY A 254 -8.13 -9.83 -10.07
N TRP A 255 -8.63 -9.95 -8.83
CA TRP A 255 -10.03 -10.25 -8.52
C TRP A 255 -10.62 -9.30 -7.47
N TYR A 256 -11.84 -8.83 -7.73
CA TYR A 256 -12.66 -8.21 -6.70
C TYR A 256 -13.20 -9.27 -5.74
N PRO A 257 -13.13 -9.03 -4.42
CA PRO A 257 -13.71 -9.94 -3.44
C PRO A 257 -15.24 -9.93 -3.54
N LYS A 258 -15.85 -10.99 -3.00
CA LYS A 258 -17.31 -11.10 -2.87
C LYS A 258 -17.86 -9.95 -2.01
N LYS A 259 -18.92 -9.30 -2.48
CA LYS A 259 -19.75 -8.35 -1.72
C LYS A 259 -21.18 -8.50 -2.19
N ALA A 260 -21.98 -9.16 -1.37
CA ALA A 260 -23.37 -9.46 -1.68
C ALA A 260 -24.11 -8.22 -2.23
N PRO A 261 -24.89 -8.36 -3.31
CA PRO A 261 -25.23 -9.61 -4.00
C PRO A 261 -24.18 -10.08 -5.03
N GLN A 262 -23.07 -9.36 -5.19
CA GLN A 262 -22.07 -9.64 -6.22
C GLN A 262 -21.08 -10.72 -5.76
N GLU A 263 -20.97 -11.80 -6.54
CA GLU A 263 -19.92 -12.81 -6.36
C GLU A 263 -18.53 -12.23 -6.67
N ALA A 264 -17.50 -12.95 -6.21
CA ALA A 264 -16.12 -12.64 -6.56
C ALA A 264 -15.96 -12.70 -8.09
N ARG A 265 -15.27 -11.71 -8.66
CA ARG A 265 -15.14 -11.57 -10.12
C ARG A 265 -13.77 -11.03 -10.50
N PRO A 266 -13.27 -11.33 -11.71
CA PRO A 266 -12.03 -10.75 -12.18
C PRO A 266 -12.16 -9.23 -12.31
N VAL A 267 -11.03 -8.54 -12.17
CA VAL A 267 -10.91 -7.12 -12.53
C VAL A 267 -10.97 -7.03 -14.06
N PRO A 268 -12.02 -6.41 -14.64
CA PRO A 268 -12.12 -6.25 -16.08
C PRO A 268 -11.17 -5.13 -16.52
N VAL A 269 -10.30 -5.40 -17.49
CA VAL A 269 -9.35 -4.42 -18.02
C VAL A 269 -9.47 -4.31 -19.54
N MET A 270 -9.21 -3.11 -20.06
CA MET A 270 -8.84 -2.94 -21.47
C MET A 270 -7.37 -3.33 -21.59
N ALA A 271 -7.00 -4.31 -22.41
CA ALA A 271 -5.65 -4.86 -22.48
C ALA A 271 -4.59 -3.83 -22.89
N ASP A 272 -4.98 -2.90 -23.78
CA ASP A 272 -4.14 -1.78 -24.20
C ASP A 272 -4.58 -0.47 -23.50
N PRO A 273 -3.63 0.33 -22.97
CA PRO A 273 -2.19 0.06 -22.85
C PRO A 273 -1.86 -1.01 -21.77
N TRP A 274 -0.77 -1.77 -21.98
CA TRP A 274 -0.25 -2.75 -21.01
C TRP A 274 0.06 -2.07 -19.65
N PRO A 275 -0.21 -2.70 -18.49
CA PRO A 275 -0.70 -4.08 -18.27
C PRO A 275 -2.21 -4.24 -18.40
N GLY A 276 -2.87 -3.23 -18.94
CA GLY A 276 -4.30 -3.11 -19.05
C GLY A 276 -4.87 -2.13 -18.05
N VAL A 277 -5.82 -1.31 -18.48
CA VAL A 277 -6.45 -0.27 -17.67
C VAL A 277 -7.82 -0.74 -17.20
N PRO A 278 -8.13 -0.71 -15.89
CA PRO A 278 -9.42 -1.13 -15.37
C PRO A 278 -10.61 -0.45 -16.07
N ALA A 279 -11.49 -1.27 -16.63
CA ALA A 279 -12.75 -0.81 -17.21
C ALA A 279 -13.66 -0.32 -16.07
N ARG A 280 -14.10 0.94 -16.14
CA ARG A 280 -14.97 1.57 -15.13
C ARG A 280 -16.36 1.90 -15.69
N GLY A 281 -17.37 1.95 -14.82
CA GLY A 281 -18.73 2.37 -15.17
C GLY A 281 -19.64 1.22 -15.59
N ARG A 282 -20.81 1.56 -16.14
CA ARG A 282 -21.84 0.59 -16.54
C ARG A 282 -21.26 -0.39 -17.59
N ASN A 283 -21.63 -1.66 -17.47
CA ASN A 283 -21.17 -2.75 -18.33
C ASN A 283 -19.63 -2.79 -18.51
N ALA A 284 -18.87 -2.61 -17.41
CA ALA A 284 -17.41 -2.68 -17.46
C ALA A 284 -16.91 -4.04 -17.94
N SER A 285 -17.49 -5.13 -17.44
CA SER A 285 -17.11 -6.49 -17.83
C SER A 285 -17.34 -6.77 -19.32
N GLY A 286 -18.48 -6.33 -19.89
CA GLY A 286 -18.76 -6.54 -21.31
C GLY A 286 -17.92 -5.67 -22.26
N ARG A 287 -17.19 -4.67 -21.74
CA ARG A 287 -16.26 -3.84 -22.52
C ARG A 287 -14.81 -4.26 -22.38
N ALA A 288 -14.47 -5.02 -21.35
CA ALA A 288 -13.13 -5.52 -21.15
C ALA A 288 -12.84 -6.68 -22.12
N ASP A 289 -11.62 -6.70 -22.63
CA ASP A 289 -11.07 -7.73 -23.50
C ASP A 289 -10.02 -8.60 -22.77
N ALA A 290 -9.67 -8.24 -21.53
CA ALA A 290 -8.75 -9.00 -20.69
C ALA A 290 -9.08 -8.90 -19.19
N CYS A 291 -8.39 -9.73 -18.41
CA CYS A 291 -8.31 -9.63 -16.96
C CYS A 291 -6.89 -9.95 -16.50
N TRP A 292 -6.54 -9.49 -15.29
CA TRP A 292 -5.22 -9.75 -14.72
C TRP A 292 -5.12 -11.15 -14.13
N LEU A 293 -4.00 -11.81 -14.40
CA LEU A 293 -3.59 -12.99 -13.65
C LEU A 293 -3.08 -12.59 -12.25
N PRO A 294 -3.25 -13.46 -11.24
CA PRO A 294 -2.75 -13.20 -9.90
C PRO A 294 -1.22 -13.07 -9.87
N ILE A 295 -0.73 -12.08 -9.13
CA ILE A 295 0.69 -11.95 -8.76
C ILE A 295 0.96 -12.85 -7.55
N ALA A 296 0.20 -12.67 -6.48
CA ALA A 296 0.34 -13.43 -5.25
C ALA A 296 -1.02 -13.60 -4.56
N ARG A 297 -1.63 -14.79 -4.68
CA ARG A 297 -2.92 -15.09 -4.06
C ARG A 297 -2.78 -15.09 -2.54
N GLY A 298 -3.58 -14.28 -1.84
CA GLY A 298 -3.54 -14.17 -0.39
C GLY A 298 -2.50 -13.18 0.16
N LEU A 299 -1.75 -12.49 -0.71
CA LEU A 299 -0.88 -11.40 -0.28
C LEU A 299 -1.73 -10.27 0.31
N THR A 300 -1.42 -9.90 1.56
CA THR A 300 -2.05 -8.79 2.28
C THR A 300 -1.11 -7.59 2.30
N PRO A 301 -1.59 -6.38 2.64
CA PRO A 301 -0.67 -5.25 2.87
C PRO A 301 0.39 -5.62 3.91
N HIS A 302 0.04 -6.26 5.03
CA HIS A 302 1.05 -6.69 6.01
C HIS A 302 2.00 -7.77 5.44
N GLY A 303 1.55 -8.56 4.46
CA GLY A 303 2.39 -9.47 3.68
C GLY A 303 3.58 -8.80 2.99
N LEU A 304 3.48 -7.52 2.61
CA LEU A 304 4.63 -6.77 2.09
C LEU A 304 5.73 -6.55 3.13
N ARG A 305 5.36 -6.42 4.42
CA ARG A 305 6.36 -6.36 5.51
C ARG A 305 7.03 -7.72 5.70
N HIS A 306 6.26 -8.81 5.60
CA HIS A 306 6.85 -10.16 5.60
C HIS A 306 7.76 -10.37 4.40
N SER A 307 7.36 -9.91 3.21
CA SER A 307 8.16 -9.95 1.98
C SER A 307 9.48 -9.20 2.15
N HIS A 308 9.45 -7.97 2.70
CA HIS A 308 10.65 -7.19 2.99
C HIS A 308 11.59 -7.93 3.97
N LYS A 309 11.04 -8.59 4.99
CA LYS A 309 11.84 -9.40 5.92
C LYS A 309 12.49 -10.59 5.21
N THR A 310 11.71 -11.36 4.44
CA THR A 310 12.21 -12.51 3.69
C THR A 310 13.29 -12.13 2.69
N VAL A 311 13.12 -11.02 1.98
CA VAL A 311 14.15 -10.45 1.09
C VAL A 311 15.45 -10.15 1.84
N MET A 312 15.39 -9.52 3.02
CA MET A 312 16.60 -9.27 3.80
C MET A 312 17.26 -10.57 4.30
N GLU A 313 16.47 -11.61 4.59
CA GLU A 313 16.99 -12.93 4.95
C GLU A 313 17.72 -13.58 3.75
N GLU A 314 17.15 -13.51 2.55
CA GLU A 314 17.76 -14.00 1.31
C GLU A 314 19.07 -13.27 0.97
N LEU A 315 19.12 -11.96 1.17
CA LEU A 315 20.32 -11.13 1.00
C LEU A 315 21.40 -11.35 2.09
N GLY A 316 21.14 -12.21 3.07
CA GLY A 316 22.08 -12.50 4.15
C GLY A 316 22.33 -11.31 5.07
N ILE A 317 21.34 -10.43 5.25
CA ILE A 317 21.43 -9.26 6.12
C ILE A 317 21.43 -9.72 7.58
N SER A 318 22.22 -9.04 8.41
CA SER A 318 22.30 -9.38 9.85
C SER A 318 20.92 -9.28 10.52
N PRO A 319 20.50 -10.28 11.34
CA PRO A 319 19.25 -10.25 12.09
C PRO A 319 19.04 -8.97 12.88
N LYS A 320 20.11 -8.44 13.49
CA LYS A 320 20.04 -7.20 14.26
C LYS A 320 19.63 -6.00 13.40
N LEU A 321 20.18 -5.87 12.19
CA LEU A 321 19.80 -4.79 11.28
C LEU A 321 18.36 -4.97 10.77
N MET A 322 17.93 -6.22 10.54
CA MET A 322 16.54 -6.51 10.17
C MET A 322 15.57 -6.10 11.29
N ASP A 323 15.88 -6.45 12.54
CA ASP A 323 15.04 -6.14 13.70
C ASP A 323 15.01 -4.64 14.00
N GLU A 324 16.14 -3.94 13.93
CA GLU A 324 16.15 -2.47 14.03
C GLU A 324 15.27 -1.85 12.94
N ARG A 325 15.45 -2.24 11.68
CA ARG A 325 14.68 -1.70 10.56
C ARG A 325 13.18 -1.95 10.70
N LEU A 326 12.80 -3.13 11.17
CA LEU A 326 11.41 -3.51 11.36
C LEU A 326 10.82 -2.94 12.66
N GLY A 327 11.65 -2.48 13.60
CA GLY A 327 11.21 -2.05 14.92
C GLY A 327 10.74 -3.23 15.76
N HIS A 328 11.54 -4.30 15.75
CA HIS A 328 11.41 -5.42 16.68
C HIS A 328 12.47 -5.28 17.77
N GLU A 329 12.08 -5.60 19.00
CA GLU A 329 13.05 -5.73 20.09
C GLU A 329 13.75 -7.09 20.00
N ASP A 330 15.08 -7.07 20.04
CA ASP A 330 15.90 -8.26 20.20
C ASP A 330 16.17 -8.47 21.69
N GLY A 331 15.43 -9.37 22.31
CA GLY A 331 15.62 -9.76 23.72
C GLY A 331 16.79 -10.72 23.96
N SER A 332 17.58 -11.05 22.94
CA SER A 332 18.71 -11.98 23.08
C SER A 332 19.91 -11.33 23.80
N VAL A 333 20.77 -12.16 24.40
CA VAL A 333 22.02 -11.69 25.03
C VAL A 333 22.95 -11.10 23.97
N GLN A 334 22.94 -11.66 22.76
CA GLN A 334 23.71 -11.21 21.60
C GLN A 334 23.37 -9.77 21.18
N ALA A 335 22.16 -9.30 21.47
CA ALA A 335 21.74 -7.92 21.24
C ALA A 335 22.61 -6.90 22.00
N ARG A 336 23.21 -7.28 23.14
CA ARG A 336 24.03 -6.37 23.97
C ARG A 336 25.45 -6.13 23.46
N TYR A 337 25.94 -6.98 22.55
CA TYR A 337 27.35 -6.97 22.11
C TYR A 337 27.56 -6.66 20.63
N SER A 338 26.49 -6.75 19.83
CA SER A 338 26.54 -6.46 18.39
C SER A 338 26.26 -4.97 18.14
N HIS A 339 26.81 -4.39 17.08
CA HIS A 339 26.52 -3.01 16.69
C HIS A 339 26.21 -2.95 15.19
N ILE A 340 25.25 -2.11 14.83
CA ILE A 340 24.95 -1.83 13.42
C ILE A 340 25.92 -0.76 12.95
N THR A 341 26.69 -1.09 11.92
CA THR A 341 27.70 -0.18 11.35
C THR A 341 27.16 0.52 10.10
N ALA A 342 27.76 1.66 9.73
CA ALA A 342 27.42 2.34 8.48
C ALA A 342 27.63 1.43 7.25
N ARG A 343 28.66 0.58 7.27
CA ARG A 343 28.92 -0.40 6.21
C ARG A 343 27.79 -1.42 6.05
N MET A 344 27.20 -1.88 7.15
CA MET A 344 26.04 -2.80 7.10
C MET A 344 24.80 -2.12 6.49
N ARG A 345 24.57 -0.85 6.84
CA ARG A 345 23.47 -0.05 6.26
C ARG A 345 23.69 0.19 4.77
N ASN A 346 24.89 0.61 4.38
CA ASN A 346 25.24 0.86 2.98
C ASN A 346 25.07 -0.41 2.15
N ARG A 347 25.58 -1.55 2.63
CA ARG A 347 25.38 -2.83 1.96
C ARG A 347 23.89 -3.13 1.74
N LEU A 348 23.04 -2.96 2.76
CA LEU A 348 21.59 -3.14 2.58
C LEU A 348 21.01 -2.20 1.52
N MET A 349 21.46 -0.94 1.45
CA MET A 349 20.99 0.01 0.44
C MET A 349 21.43 -0.39 -0.97
N ASP A 350 22.65 -0.89 -1.13
CA ASP A 350 23.18 -1.36 -2.41
C ASP A 350 22.41 -2.60 -2.89
N GLU A 351 22.23 -3.60 -2.03
CA GLU A 351 21.52 -4.85 -2.36
C GLU A 351 20.03 -4.60 -2.69
N LEU A 352 19.35 -3.70 -1.95
CA LEU A 352 17.98 -3.29 -2.29
C LEU A 352 17.90 -2.45 -3.57
N THR A 353 18.99 -1.77 -3.96
CA THR A 353 19.06 -1.04 -5.23
C THR A 353 19.22 -2.01 -6.39
N GLU A 354 20.08 -3.02 -6.25
CA GLU A 354 20.27 -4.06 -7.27
C GLU A 354 18.96 -4.83 -7.53
N GLN A 355 18.28 -5.30 -6.49
CA GLN A 355 16.96 -5.95 -6.65
C GLN A 355 15.91 -5.04 -7.31
N TRP A 356 15.95 -3.74 -7.00
CA TRP A 356 15.06 -2.78 -7.65
C TRP A 356 15.36 -2.69 -9.14
N GLU A 357 16.62 -2.53 -9.53
CA GLU A 357 17.02 -2.43 -10.95
C GLU A 357 16.68 -3.70 -11.73
N GLU A 358 16.88 -4.88 -11.15
CA GLU A 358 16.48 -6.16 -11.73
C GLU A 358 14.96 -6.22 -11.93
N SER A 359 14.19 -5.84 -10.91
CA SER A 359 12.72 -5.84 -10.99
C SER A 359 12.20 -4.84 -12.04
N LEU A 360 12.82 -3.66 -12.14
CA LEU A 360 12.49 -2.64 -13.12
C LEU A 360 12.85 -3.09 -14.53
N ALA A 361 13.99 -3.78 -14.70
CA ALA A 361 14.40 -4.37 -15.98
C ALA A 361 13.42 -5.47 -16.43
N ALA A 362 13.08 -6.40 -15.52
CA ALA A 362 12.09 -7.45 -15.80
C ALA A 362 10.73 -6.85 -16.16
N ARG A 363 10.29 -5.82 -15.43
CA ARG A 363 9.07 -5.08 -15.75
C ARG A 363 9.17 -4.39 -17.12
N SER A 364 10.28 -3.73 -17.45
CA SER A 364 10.49 -3.08 -18.75
C SER A 364 10.48 -4.06 -19.91
N ALA A 365 11.01 -5.27 -19.71
CA ALA A 365 10.98 -6.34 -20.71
C ALA A 365 9.56 -6.82 -21.02
N MET A 366 8.62 -6.73 -20.07
CA MET A 366 7.20 -7.00 -20.33
C MET A 366 6.57 -5.93 -21.22
N HIS A 367 6.85 -4.66 -20.92
CA HIS A 367 6.41 -3.52 -21.74
C HIS A 367 7.22 -2.26 -21.38
N PRO A 368 7.74 -1.50 -22.36
CA PRO A 368 8.66 -0.39 -22.10
C PRO A 368 8.04 0.83 -21.43
N ARG A 369 6.70 0.89 -21.31
CA ARG A 369 5.93 2.04 -20.83
C ARG A 369 4.88 1.63 -19.80
N SER A 370 4.35 2.60 -19.05
CA SER A 370 3.25 2.40 -18.11
C SER A 370 2.24 3.55 -18.18
N PRO A 371 0.93 3.29 -18.00
CA PRO A 371 -0.05 4.36 -17.80
C PRO A 371 0.09 5.04 -16.43
N VAL A 372 0.82 4.44 -15.48
CA VAL A 372 1.11 5.03 -14.17
C VAL A 372 2.27 6.00 -14.33
N ARG A 373 2.00 7.30 -14.17
CA ARG A 373 2.97 8.38 -14.43
C ARG A 373 4.26 8.20 -13.65
N ALA A 374 4.18 7.83 -12.36
CA ALA A 374 5.36 7.61 -11.54
C ALA A 374 6.25 6.48 -12.07
N LEU A 375 5.67 5.38 -12.55
CA LEU A 375 6.41 4.26 -13.13
C LEU A 375 6.89 4.57 -14.55
N ASP A 376 6.09 5.25 -15.37
CA ASP A 376 6.48 5.61 -16.73
C ASP A 376 7.74 6.47 -16.75
N ALA A 377 7.87 7.39 -15.79
CA ALA A 377 9.08 8.19 -15.63
C ALA A 377 10.31 7.33 -15.30
N LEU A 378 10.17 6.34 -14.42
CA LEU A 378 11.24 5.41 -14.06
C LEU A 378 11.65 4.51 -15.23
N LEU A 379 10.68 4.00 -15.99
CA LEU A 379 10.93 3.17 -17.17
C LEU A 379 11.63 3.95 -18.29
N ARG A 380 11.25 5.21 -18.51
CA ARG A 380 11.88 6.10 -19.50
C ARG A 380 13.31 6.45 -19.11
N ALA A 381 13.55 6.81 -17.85
CA ALA A 381 14.88 7.17 -17.35
C ALA A 381 15.91 6.02 -17.45
N ARG A 382 15.45 4.78 -17.66
CA ARG A 382 16.31 3.62 -17.91
C ARG A 382 16.68 3.44 -19.38
N GLN A 383 15.91 4.03 -20.30
CA GLN A 383 16.11 3.93 -21.75
C GLN A 383 17.04 5.03 -22.27
N GLU A 384 17.17 6.12 -21.51
CA GLU A 384 18.15 7.19 -21.67
C GLU A 384 19.49 6.77 -21.05
#